data_AF-A0A2E2T0R0-F1
#
_entry.id   AF-A0A2E2T0R0-F1
#
_cell.length_a   1.000
_cell.length_b   1.000
_cell.length_c   1.000
_cell.angle_alpha   90.00
_cell.angle_beta   90.00
_cell.angle_gamma   90.00
#
_symmetry.space_group_name_H-M   'P 1'
#
loop_
_entity.id
_entity.type
_entity.pdbx_description
1 polymer ?
#
loop_
_entity_poly.entity_id
_entity_poly.type
_entity_poly.pdbx_seq_one_letter_code
_entity_poly.pdbx_strand_id
1 'polypeptide(L)'
;MIEDDYLYKKDGISGFGARMRSVFGSRKFWLRGFAVIVLVAVVYYPVGMAIVHKIDDNPDFTGNYQGGSHSVSTASALINREINQNRWTANDPFFLPSAALDNMPNFQTGIVYALSRFAIELSDQIGRTRGSSQVDPDLDDAAGLLKFRGDKWVFDPSISLLPGVTSEQQYRQAIAALDRYNQRLADGQAVFERRADNLQETLNRFANDLGSASALIDDKVEDPSLFDRTADDVFYATKGRLYAYSLILRDLGTDFEQVINERQVAPAWAEMIGSLQAAAALDPLVVVNGSADGIIFPNHLAGLGFYLLRARTQMREISSILQR
;
A
#
# COMPACT_ATOMS: atom_id res chain seq x y z
N MET A 1 54.45 -27.92 -71.63
CA MET A 1 53.79 -26.65 -71.27
C MET A 1 52.94 -26.96 -70.06
N ILE A 2 53.31 -26.34 -68.94
CA ILE A 2 52.73 -26.51 -67.61
C ILE A 2 51.55 -25.55 -67.51
N GLU A 3 50.42 -26.01 -66.96
CA GLU A 3 49.39 -25.23 -66.26
C GLU A 3 48.44 -26.27 -65.63
N ASP A 4 48.65 -26.67 -64.38
CA ASP A 4 48.12 -26.03 -63.17
C ASP A 4 46.66 -25.57 -63.33
N ASP A 5 45.72 -26.44 -62.96
CA ASP A 5 44.43 -25.99 -62.43
C ASP A 5 43.99 -26.93 -61.31
N TYR A 6 44.57 -26.66 -60.14
CA TYR A 6 44.20 -27.25 -58.87
C TYR A 6 42.84 -26.67 -58.40
N LEU A 7 41.96 -27.58 -57.95
CA LEU A 7 41.01 -27.35 -56.86
C LEU A 7 39.95 -26.25 -57.07
N TYR A 8 38.88 -26.57 -57.80
CA TYR A 8 37.54 -26.05 -57.46
C TYR A 8 36.61 -27.18 -57.06
N LYS A 9 36.72 -27.59 -55.79
CA LYS A 9 35.68 -28.35 -55.09
C LYS A 9 34.49 -27.39 -54.89
N LYS A 10 33.64 -27.28 -55.90
CA LYS A 10 32.41 -26.49 -55.91
C LYS A 10 31.31 -27.19 -55.09
N ASP A 11 31.63 -27.51 -53.85
CA ASP A 11 30.69 -27.91 -52.82
C ASP A 11 31.18 -27.26 -51.53
N GLY A 12 31.03 -25.94 -51.49
CA GLY A 12 31.11 -25.20 -50.24
C GLY A 12 30.16 -25.86 -49.28
N ILE A 13 30.71 -26.31 -48.14
CA ILE A 13 30.00 -26.90 -47.00
C ILE A 13 28.61 -26.27 -46.94
N SER A 14 27.58 -27.06 -47.25
CA SER A 14 26.15 -26.67 -47.20
C SER A 14 25.78 -26.49 -45.74
N GLY A 15 26.35 -25.41 -45.21
CA GLY A 15 26.60 -25.20 -43.82
C GLY A 15 25.31 -24.90 -43.12
N PHE A 16 25.23 -25.41 -41.90
CA PHE A 16 24.33 -25.02 -40.84
C PHE A 16 23.87 -23.54 -40.91
N GLY A 17 24.74 -22.60 -41.28
CA GLY A 17 24.43 -21.18 -41.49
C GLY A 17 23.43 -20.82 -42.60
N ALA A 18 23.36 -21.56 -43.72
CA ALA A 18 22.42 -21.27 -44.82
C ALA A 18 20.98 -21.72 -44.49
N ARG A 19 20.84 -22.87 -43.79
CA ARG A 19 19.56 -23.33 -43.24
C ARG A 19 19.08 -22.45 -42.08
N MET A 20 19.98 -21.96 -41.23
CA MET A 20 19.65 -20.96 -40.20
C MET A 20 19.08 -19.69 -40.85
N ARG A 21 19.69 -19.13 -41.90
CA ARG A 21 19.16 -17.94 -42.59
C ARG A 21 17.77 -18.14 -43.19
N SER A 22 17.43 -19.32 -43.72
CA SER A 22 16.09 -19.57 -44.28
C SER A 22 15.02 -19.79 -43.20
N VAL A 23 15.39 -20.35 -42.06
CA VAL A 23 14.48 -20.56 -40.91
C VAL A 23 14.22 -19.24 -40.19
N PHE A 24 15.27 -18.48 -39.86
CA PHE A 24 15.17 -17.18 -39.19
C PHE A 24 14.75 -16.02 -40.13
N GLY A 25 14.82 -16.19 -41.44
CA GLY A 25 14.35 -15.22 -42.44
C GLY A 25 12.88 -15.35 -42.84
N SER A 26 12.22 -16.43 -42.42
CA SER A 26 10.82 -16.68 -42.80
C SER A 26 9.87 -15.89 -41.91
N ARG A 27 9.02 -15.04 -42.52
CA ARG A 27 7.91 -14.34 -41.83
C ARG A 27 7.05 -15.30 -40.99
N LYS A 28 6.88 -16.56 -41.44
CA LYS A 28 6.11 -17.59 -40.71
C LYS A 28 6.81 -18.06 -39.43
N PHE A 29 8.14 -18.05 -39.37
CA PHE A 29 8.90 -18.39 -38.16
C PHE A 29 8.71 -17.31 -37.09
N TRP A 30 8.88 -16.04 -37.45
CA TRP A 30 8.64 -14.91 -36.54
C TRP A 30 7.19 -14.82 -36.06
N LEU A 31 6.21 -15.05 -36.94
CA LEU A 31 4.79 -15.10 -36.57
C LEU A 31 4.48 -16.23 -35.58
N ARG A 32 5.04 -17.44 -35.79
CA ARG A 32 4.87 -18.57 -34.87
C ARG A 32 5.55 -18.31 -33.53
N GLY A 33 6.76 -17.75 -33.54
CA GLY A 33 7.48 -17.36 -32.33
C GLY A 33 6.69 -16.32 -31.52
N PHE A 34 6.19 -15.28 -32.18
CA PHE A 34 5.33 -14.27 -31.54
C PHE A 34 4.05 -14.88 -30.96
N ALA A 35 3.37 -15.75 -31.71
CA ALA A 35 2.16 -16.42 -31.23
C ALA A 35 2.42 -17.28 -29.99
N VAL A 36 3.56 -17.99 -29.93
CA VAL A 36 3.97 -18.76 -28.73
C VAL A 36 4.25 -17.83 -27.55
N ILE A 37 4.95 -16.71 -27.76
CA ILE A 37 5.22 -15.72 -26.70
C ILE A 37 3.90 -15.15 -26.15
N VAL A 38 2.97 -14.77 -27.03
CA VAL A 38 1.64 -14.28 -26.63
C VAL A 38 0.89 -15.36 -25.84
N LEU A 39 0.88 -16.61 -26.31
CA LEU A 39 0.21 -17.70 -25.61
C LEU A 39 0.80 -17.96 -24.22
N VAL A 40 2.14 -17.93 -24.09
CA VAL A 40 2.82 -18.02 -22.79
C VAL A 40 2.43 -16.84 -21.90
N ALA A 41 2.42 -15.61 -22.42
CA ALA A 41 2.03 -14.42 -21.67
C ALA A 41 0.58 -14.48 -21.17
N VAL A 42 -0.36 -14.95 -22.02
CA VAL A 42 -1.79 -15.11 -21.68
C VAL A 42 -2.02 -16.11 -20.54
N VAL A 43 -1.10 -17.05 -20.32
CA VAL A 43 -1.16 -17.97 -19.16
C VAL A 43 -0.36 -17.42 -17.99
N TYR A 44 0.85 -16.91 -18.25
CA TYR A 44 1.80 -16.44 -17.24
C TYR A 44 1.24 -15.30 -16.40
N TYR A 45 0.61 -14.29 -17.02
CA TYR A 45 0.06 -13.16 -16.28
C TYR A 45 -1.14 -13.57 -15.41
N PRO A 46 -2.22 -14.20 -15.92
CA PRO A 46 -3.35 -14.58 -15.08
C PRO A 46 -3.01 -15.55 -13.95
N VAL A 47 -2.17 -16.56 -14.22
CA VAL A 47 -1.75 -17.51 -13.17
C VAL A 47 -0.89 -16.81 -12.13
N GLY A 48 0.07 -15.98 -12.56
CA GLY A 48 0.91 -15.24 -11.63
C GLY A 48 0.13 -14.21 -10.80
N MET A 49 -0.82 -13.51 -11.42
CA MET A 49 -1.75 -12.61 -10.72
C MET A 49 -2.56 -13.38 -9.67
N ALA A 50 -3.14 -14.53 -10.02
CA ALA A 50 -3.93 -15.32 -9.08
C ALA A 50 -3.11 -15.85 -7.88
N ILE A 51 -1.81 -16.10 -8.06
CA ILE A 51 -0.91 -16.55 -6.99
C ILE A 51 -0.52 -15.38 -6.07
N VAL A 52 -0.25 -14.20 -6.63
CA VAL A 52 0.24 -13.05 -5.86
C VAL A 52 -0.90 -12.24 -5.24
N HIS A 53 -2.04 -12.15 -5.91
CA HIS A 53 -3.16 -11.30 -5.50
C HIS A 53 -3.69 -11.71 -4.12
N LYS A 54 -3.53 -10.81 -3.16
CA LYS A 54 -4.05 -10.96 -1.81
C LYS A 54 -4.41 -9.59 -1.23
N ILE A 55 -5.70 -9.37 -0.98
CA ILE A 55 -6.21 -8.25 -0.20
C ILE A 55 -6.51 -8.80 1.20
N ASP A 56 -5.67 -8.45 2.16
CA ASP A 56 -5.76 -8.92 3.54
C ASP A 56 -6.34 -7.81 4.42
N ASP A 57 -7.66 -7.80 4.56
CA ASP A 57 -8.46 -6.80 5.29
C ASP A 57 -9.00 -7.34 6.62
N ASN A 58 -8.31 -8.30 7.23
CA ASN A 58 -8.68 -8.90 8.51
C ASN A 58 -8.76 -7.84 9.65
N PRO A 59 -9.96 -7.50 10.16
CA PRO A 59 -10.13 -6.47 11.19
C PRO A 59 -9.51 -6.85 12.54
N ASP A 60 -9.22 -8.13 12.74
CA ASP A 60 -8.63 -8.68 13.96
C ASP A 60 -7.10 -8.84 13.87
N PHE A 61 -6.48 -8.35 12.79
CA PHE A 61 -5.01 -8.36 12.66
C PHE A 61 -4.37 -7.64 13.85
N THR A 62 -3.40 -8.26 14.50
CA THR A 62 -2.69 -7.71 15.66
C THR A 62 -1.18 -7.84 15.48
N GLY A 63 -0.44 -6.88 16.01
CA GLY A 63 1.01 -6.98 16.15
C GLY A 63 1.44 -8.02 17.18
N ASN A 64 2.71 -8.41 17.14
CA ASN A 64 3.33 -9.22 18.18
C ASN A 64 3.72 -8.31 19.35
N TYR A 65 2.77 -8.08 20.27
CA TYR A 65 2.99 -7.22 21.43
C TYR A 65 3.89 -7.91 22.46
N GLN A 66 5.02 -7.26 22.79
CA GLN A 66 5.99 -7.74 23.79
C GLN A 66 6.32 -6.65 24.82
N GLY A 67 5.41 -5.70 25.03
CA GLY A 67 5.64 -4.48 25.79
C GLY A 67 5.60 -3.22 24.90
N GLY A 68 5.74 -2.05 25.53
CA GLY A 68 5.67 -0.77 24.82
C GLY A 68 4.23 -0.40 24.44
N SER A 69 4.05 0.10 23.22
CA SER A 69 2.76 0.52 22.64
C SER A 69 2.17 -0.55 21.73
N HIS A 70 0.86 -0.79 21.87
CA HIS A 70 0.11 -1.68 20.99
C HIS A 70 0.01 -1.13 19.58
N SER A 71 -0.30 0.16 19.42
CA SER A 71 -0.45 0.79 18.10
C SER A 71 0.85 0.81 17.30
N VAL A 72 2.00 1.02 17.96
CA VAL A 72 3.33 0.95 17.31
C VAL A 72 3.65 -0.48 16.88
N SER A 73 3.39 -1.48 17.74
CA SER A 73 3.57 -2.90 17.40
C SER A 73 2.74 -3.30 16.19
N THR A 74 1.48 -2.87 16.13
CA THR A 74 0.59 -3.14 15.00
C THR A 74 1.02 -2.39 13.74
N ALA A 75 1.47 -1.14 13.83
CA ALA A 75 2.02 -0.42 12.69
C ALA A 75 3.21 -1.16 12.07
N SER A 76 4.19 -1.54 12.89
CA SER A 76 5.36 -2.30 12.44
C SER A 76 4.97 -3.64 11.82
N ALA A 77 4.11 -4.41 12.49
CA ALA A 77 3.64 -5.71 12.01
C ALA A 77 2.87 -5.59 10.70
N LEU A 78 2.06 -4.54 10.53
CA LEU A 78 1.26 -4.32 9.34
C LEU A 78 2.14 -3.95 8.13
N ILE A 79 3.17 -3.11 8.31
CA ILE A 79 4.16 -2.86 7.26
C ILE A 79 4.88 -4.17 6.92
N ASN A 80 5.33 -4.92 7.93
CA ASN A 80 6.01 -6.20 7.71
C ASN A 80 5.14 -7.20 6.92
N ARG A 81 3.84 -7.26 7.21
CA ARG A 81 2.88 -8.09 6.47
C ARG A 81 2.84 -7.69 5.01
N GLU A 82 2.66 -6.41 4.69
CA GLU A 82 2.58 -5.97 3.28
C GLU A 82 3.89 -6.11 2.52
N ILE A 83 5.02 -5.82 3.16
CA ILE A 83 6.31 -5.79 2.47
C ILE A 83 6.91 -7.19 2.34
N ASN A 84 6.89 -7.98 3.42
CA ASN A 84 7.65 -9.22 3.51
C ASN A 84 6.80 -10.49 3.40
N GLN A 85 5.52 -10.46 3.78
CA GLN A 85 4.65 -11.65 3.75
C GLN A 85 3.78 -11.70 2.49
N ASN A 86 3.02 -10.62 2.23
CA ASN A 86 2.16 -10.50 1.05
C ASN A 86 2.94 -10.13 -0.21
N ARG A 87 4.21 -9.74 -0.05
CA ARG A 87 5.08 -9.11 -1.06
C ARG A 87 4.54 -7.74 -1.49
N TRP A 88 5.44 -6.76 -1.52
CA TRP A 88 5.14 -5.44 -2.06
C TRP A 88 5.06 -5.51 -3.58
N THR A 89 3.91 -5.16 -4.16
CA THR A 89 3.71 -5.24 -5.63
C THR A 89 3.70 -3.86 -6.32
N ALA A 90 3.63 -2.77 -5.56
CA ALA A 90 3.45 -1.42 -6.13
C ALA A 90 4.66 -0.92 -6.95
N ASN A 91 5.83 -1.53 -6.80
CA ASN A 91 7.03 -1.24 -7.60
C ASN A 91 7.50 -2.44 -8.45
N ASP A 92 6.67 -3.46 -8.64
CA ASP A 92 7.03 -4.59 -9.49
C ASP A 92 7.12 -4.12 -10.97
N PRO A 93 8.18 -4.50 -11.71
CA PRO A 93 8.35 -4.09 -13.10
C PRO A 93 7.37 -4.80 -14.04
N PHE A 94 7.07 -4.17 -15.18
CA PHE A 94 6.01 -4.59 -16.12
C PHE A 94 6.07 -6.05 -16.58
N PHE A 95 7.24 -6.71 -16.53
CA PHE A 95 7.43 -8.10 -16.94
C PHE A 95 7.11 -9.13 -15.84
N LEU A 96 6.77 -8.68 -14.63
CA LEU A 96 6.26 -9.53 -13.56
C LEU A 96 4.72 -9.55 -13.60
N PRO A 97 4.07 -10.70 -13.34
CA PRO A 97 2.60 -10.81 -13.38
C PRO A 97 1.89 -9.85 -12.43
N SER A 98 2.50 -9.60 -11.26
CA SER A 98 1.99 -8.70 -10.24
C SER A 98 1.90 -7.24 -10.68
N ALA A 99 2.67 -6.81 -11.68
CA ALA A 99 2.57 -5.47 -12.25
C ALA A 99 1.26 -5.24 -13.03
N ALA A 100 0.51 -6.31 -13.34
CA ALA A 100 -0.82 -6.22 -13.91
C ALA A 100 -1.94 -6.20 -12.84
N LEU A 101 -1.59 -6.36 -11.55
CA LEU A 101 -2.53 -6.14 -10.45
C LEU A 101 -2.73 -4.64 -10.24
N ASP A 102 -3.97 -4.24 -10.06
CA ASP A 102 -4.34 -2.83 -9.82
C ASP A 102 -4.81 -2.62 -8.37
N ASN A 103 -5.77 -3.44 -7.95
CA ASN A 103 -6.42 -3.32 -6.64
C ASN A 103 -5.46 -3.53 -5.46
N MET A 104 -4.67 -4.61 -5.51
CA MET A 104 -3.73 -4.97 -4.44
C MET A 104 -2.66 -3.89 -4.19
N PRO A 105 -1.90 -3.39 -5.20
CA PRO A 105 -0.90 -2.35 -4.95
C PRO A 105 -1.51 -1.03 -4.46
N ASN A 106 -2.71 -0.65 -4.93
CA ASN A 106 -3.41 0.51 -4.42
C ASN A 106 -3.82 0.34 -2.95
N PHE A 107 -4.35 -0.83 -2.58
CA PHE A 107 -4.67 -1.17 -1.19
C PHE A 107 -3.44 -1.11 -0.28
N GLN A 108 -2.33 -1.71 -0.71
CA GLN A 108 -1.05 -1.69 -0.01
C GLN A 108 -0.50 -0.26 0.16
N THR A 109 -0.58 0.55 -0.90
CA THR A 109 -0.18 1.97 -0.87
C THR A 109 -1.05 2.77 0.10
N GLY A 110 -2.35 2.48 0.14
CA GLY A 110 -3.28 3.06 1.11
C GLY A 110 -2.86 2.78 2.56
N ILE A 111 -2.51 1.53 2.86
CA ILE A 111 -2.02 1.11 4.18
C ILE A 111 -0.75 1.88 4.55
N VAL A 112 0.29 1.83 3.71
CA VAL A 112 1.59 2.46 4.01
C VAL A 112 1.43 3.98 4.16
N TYR A 113 0.56 4.60 3.37
CA TYR A 113 0.27 6.03 3.49
C TYR A 113 -0.35 6.37 4.85
N ALA A 114 -1.34 5.60 5.33
CA ALA A 114 -1.93 5.82 6.65
C ALA A 114 -0.92 5.58 7.79
N LEU A 115 -0.06 4.56 7.67
CA LEU A 115 1.01 4.29 8.63
C LEU A 115 2.10 5.36 8.61
N SER A 116 2.38 5.96 7.45
CA SER A 116 3.23 7.15 7.33
C SER A 116 2.64 8.33 8.09
N ARG A 117 1.33 8.60 7.96
CA ARG A 117 0.64 9.62 8.75
C ARG A 117 0.75 9.34 10.24
N PHE A 118 0.51 8.10 10.67
CA PHE A 118 0.67 7.73 12.06
C PHE A 118 2.10 7.92 12.57
N ALA A 119 3.13 7.53 11.82
CA ALA A 119 4.53 7.74 12.21
C ALA A 119 4.89 9.22 12.37
N ILE A 120 4.31 10.11 11.56
CA ILE A 120 4.46 11.57 11.72
C ILE A 120 3.81 12.03 13.03
N GLU A 121 2.60 11.56 13.35
CA GLU A 121 1.95 11.94 14.63
C GLU A 121 2.70 11.37 15.84
N LEU A 122 3.32 10.18 15.70
CA LEU A 122 4.25 9.65 16.69
C LEU A 122 5.45 10.57 16.88
N SER A 123 6.12 11.00 15.80
CA SER A 123 7.30 11.88 15.90
C SER A 123 6.96 13.27 16.43
N ASP A 124 5.80 13.80 16.07
CA ASP A 124 5.44 15.20 16.36
C ASP A 124 4.82 15.37 17.75
N GLN A 125 3.94 14.45 18.16
CA GLN A 125 3.09 14.61 19.36
C GLN A 125 3.32 13.52 20.41
N ILE A 126 3.16 12.25 20.03
CA ILE A 126 3.03 11.15 21.00
C ILE A 126 4.39 10.73 21.57
N GLY A 127 5.46 10.72 20.77
CA GLY A 127 6.79 10.28 21.16
C GLY A 127 7.59 11.28 22.00
N ARG A 128 6.95 12.36 22.47
CA ARG A 128 7.62 13.49 23.12
C ARG A 128 6.89 13.92 24.40
N THR A 129 7.66 14.27 25.43
CA THR A 129 7.10 14.82 26.68
C THR A 129 6.53 16.24 26.52
N ARG A 130 7.10 17.04 25.61
CA ARG A 130 6.64 18.39 25.25
C ARG A 130 6.87 18.59 23.75
N GLY A 131 6.02 19.39 23.09
CA GLY A 131 6.17 19.69 21.66
C GLY A 131 7.51 20.35 21.27
N SER A 132 8.24 20.94 22.24
CA SER A 132 9.58 21.49 22.04
C SER A 132 10.73 20.57 22.45
N SER A 133 10.45 19.39 23.01
CA SER A 133 11.48 18.38 23.34
C SER A 133 12.13 17.84 22.07
N GLN A 134 13.33 17.26 22.14
CA GLN A 134 13.95 16.62 20.98
C GLN A 134 13.03 15.50 20.42
N VAL A 135 12.94 15.38 19.09
CA VAL A 135 12.23 14.26 18.43
C VAL A 135 13.00 12.97 18.74
N ASP A 136 12.28 11.89 18.99
CA ASP A 136 12.91 10.57 19.08
C ASP A 136 13.48 10.16 17.71
N PRO A 137 14.78 9.82 17.61
CA PRO A 137 15.44 9.60 16.32
C PRO A 137 14.84 8.42 15.53
N ASP A 138 14.39 7.36 16.20
CA ASP A 138 13.78 6.22 15.52
C ASP A 138 12.40 6.59 14.93
N LEU A 139 11.65 7.46 15.60
CA LEU A 139 10.37 7.95 15.07
C LEU A 139 10.56 8.94 13.91
N ASP A 140 11.56 9.81 13.97
CA ASP A 140 11.92 10.72 12.88
C ASP A 140 12.34 9.92 11.62
N ASP A 141 13.19 8.90 11.80
CA ASP A 141 13.59 7.97 10.74
C ASP A 141 12.37 7.25 10.15
N ALA A 142 11.50 6.66 11.00
CA ALA A 142 10.31 5.96 10.52
C ALA A 142 9.38 6.88 9.72
N ALA A 143 9.13 8.10 10.21
CA ALA A 143 8.30 9.09 9.52
C ALA A 143 8.89 9.52 8.17
N GLY A 144 10.21 9.69 8.10
CA GLY A 144 10.92 10.00 6.86
C GLY A 144 10.90 8.85 5.84
N LEU A 145 11.20 7.64 6.29
CA LEU A 145 11.30 6.44 5.45
C LEU A 145 9.94 6.02 4.88
N LEU A 146 8.85 6.14 5.66
CA LEU A 146 7.50 5.81 5.18
C LEU A 146 6.94 6.83 4.18
N LYS A 147 7.47 8.05 4.13
CA LYS A 147 7.13 9.04 3.08
C LYS A 147 7.75 8.69 1.72
N PHE A 148 8.71 7.77 1.68
CA PHE A 148 9.33 7.37 0.43
C PHE A 148 8.29 6.78 -0.52
N ARG A 149 8.40 7.10 -1.81
CA ARG A 149 7.44 6.65 -2.82
C ARG A 149 7.40 5.13 -2.90
N GLY A 150 6.19 4.57 -3.04
CA GLY A 150 5.94 3.13 -3.09
C GLY A 150 6.27 2.45 -4.42
N ASP A 151 6.56 3.22 -5.47
CA ASP A 151 6.68 2.74 -6.85
C ASP A 151 8.14 2.68 -7.37
N LYS A 152 9.12 2.75 -6.46
CA LYS A 152 10.55 2.78 -6.84
C LYS A 152 11.13 1.38 -6.90
N TRP A 153 11.35 0.91 -8.13
CA TRP A 153 12.04 -0.34 -8.42
C TRP A 153 13.57 -0.16 -8.43
N VAL A 154 14.31 -1.27 -8.31
CA VAL A 154 15.77 -1.29 -8.22
C VAL A 154 16.46 -0.74 -9.47
N PHE A 155 15.88 -0.90 -10.65
CA PHE A 155 16.44 -0.40 -11.91
C PHE A 155 15.45 0.54 -12.60
N ASP A 156 15.66 1.85 -12.42
CA ASP A 156 14.89 2.87 -13.11
C ASP A 156 15.80 3.64 -14.10
N PRO A 157 15.88 3.22 -15.37
CA PRO A 157 16.77 3.83 -16.37
C PRO A 157 16.39 5.28 -16.72
N SER A 158 15.22 5.76 -16.29
CA SER A 158 14.84 7.18 -16.43
C SER A 158 15.53 8.09 -15.41
N ILE A 159 16.05 7.51 -14.32
CA ILE A 159 16.76 8.22 -13.25
C ILE A 159 18.25 7.87 -13.24
N SER A 160 18.58 6.58 -13.28
CA SER A 160 19.95 6.08 -13.17
C SER A 160 20.13 4.74 -13.88
N LEU A 161 21.30 4.57 -14.51
CA LEU A 161 21.72 3.28 -15.07
C LEU A 161 22.31 2.33 -14.00
N LEU A 162 22.51 2.82 -12.77
CA LEU A 162 22.97 2.03 -11.62
C LEU A 162 21.79 1.61 -10.74
N PRO A 163 21.87 0.46 -10.02
CA PRO A 163 20.84 0.05 -9.08
C PRO A 163 20.58 1.14 -8.02
N GLY A 164 19.31 1.50 -7.84
CA GLY A 164 18.85 2.44 -6.83
C GLY A 164 18.37 1.75 -5.55
N VAL A 165 17.96 2.56 -4.58
CA VAL A 165 17.29 2.10 -3.36
C VAL A 165 15.82 1.82 -3.67
N THR A 166 15.35 0.64 -3.27
CA THR A 166 13.96 0.21 -3.51
C THR A 166 13.01 0.70 -2.42
N SER A 167 11.71 0.84 -2.73
CA SER A 167 10.67 1.14 -1.75
C SER A 167 10.67 0.15 -0.56
N GLU A 168 10.79 -1.15 -0.81
CA GLU A 168 10.80 -2.18 0.23
C GLU A 168 12.01 -2.05 1.16
N GLN A 169 13.18 -1.64 0.66
CA GLN A 169 14.34 -1.38 1.50
C GLN A 169 14.09 -0.23 2.47
N GLN A 170 13.43 0.84 2.03
CA GLN A 170 13.07 1.97 2.90
C GLN A 170 12.03 1.54 3.94
N TYR A 171 11.01 0.80 3.54
CA TYR A 171 9.97 0.33 4.46
C TYR A 171 10.49 -0.70 5.46
N ARG A 172 11.45 -1.56 5.09
CA ARG A 172 12.15 -2.44 6.04
C ARG A 172 12.97 -1.67 7.07
N GLN A 173 13.60 -0.56 6.67
CA GLN A 173 14.29 0.31 7.62
C GLN A 173 13.30 1.00 8.57
N ALA A 174 12.12 1.41 8.08
CA ALA A 174 11.06 1.96 8.91
C ALA A 174 10.53 0.95 9.94
N ILE A 175 10.31 -0.31 9.53
CA ILE A 175 9.96 -1.41 10.45
C ILE A 175 11.00 -1.50 11.57
N ALA A 176 12.28 -1.57 11.21
CA ALA A 176 13.35 -1.68 12.21
C ALA A 176 13.41 -0.47 13.15
N ALA A 177 13.11 0.73 12.68
CA ALA A 177 13.06 1.93 13.50
C ALA A 177 11.87 1.89 14.49
N LEU A 178 10.67 1.55 14.02
CA LEU A 178 9.48 1.38 14.88
C LEU A 178 9.70 0.29 15.94
N ASP A 179 10.30 -0.84 15.57
CA ASP A 179 10.61 -1.93 16.50
C ASP A 179 11.62 -1.50 17.57
N ARG A 180 12.69 -0.78 17.20
CA ARG A 180 13.67 -0.25 18.16
C ARG A 180 13.03 0.76 19.11
N TYR A 181 12.22 1.68 18.59
CA TYR A 181 11.48 2.63 19.42
C TYR A 181 10.57 1.90 20.41
N ASN A 182 9.80 0.91 19.95
CA ASN A 182 8.85 0.20 20.79
C ASN A 182 9.55 -0.65 21.87
N GLN A 183 10.71 -1.24 21.53
CA GLN A 183 11.56 -1.94 22.49
C GLN A 183 12.08 -0.98 23.56
N ARG A 184 12.62 0.18 23.16
CA ARG A 184 13.07 1.21 24.11
C ARG A 184 11.92 1.70 24.98
N LEU A 185 10.70 1.81 24.43
CA LEU A 185 9.51 2.18 25.19
C LEU A 185 9.16 1.12 26.24
N ALA A 186 9.26 -0.17 25.90
CA ALA A 186 9.09 -1.27 26.85
C ALA A 186 10.13 -1.23 27.98
N ASP A 187 11.37 -0.86 27.64
CA ASP A 187 12.49 -0.74 28.59
C ASP A 187 12.47 0.56 29.42
N GLY A 188 11.47 1.44 29.20
CA GLY A 188 11.38 2.75 29.87
C GLY A 188 12.41 3.79 29.41
N GLN A 189 13.02 3.57 28.25
CA GLN A 189 14.05 4.42 27.64
C GLN A 189 13.52 5.35 26.54
N ALA A 190 12.23 5.24 26.20
CA ALA A 190 11.54 6.14 25.29
C ALA A 190 10.24 6.64 25.92
N VAL A 191 9.72 7.75 25.40
CA VAL A 191 8.49 8.37 25.89
C VAL A 191 7.35 8.07 24.94
N PHE A 192 6.19 7.73 25.50
CA PHE A 192 4.91 7.67 24.81
C PHE A 192 3.89 8.41 25.66
N GLU A 193 3.58 9.63 25.26
CA GLU A 193 2.85 10.61 26.04
C GLU A 193 1.34 10.45 25.85
N ARG A 194 0.70 9.85 26.86
CA ARG A 194 -0.72 9.44 26.85
C ARG A 194 -1.65 10.56 27.30
N ARG A 195 -1.52 11.73 26.70
CA ARG A 195 -2.32 12.92 27.05
C ARG A 195 -3.53 13.11 26.13
N ALA A 196 -4.60 13.64 26.69
CA ALA A 196 -5.84 13.90 25.95
C ALA A 196 -5.64 14.85 24.76
N ASP A 197 -4.78 15.87 24.88
CA ASP A 197 -4.49 16.82 23.80
C ASP A 197 -3.67 16.17 22.67
N ASN A 198 -2.73 15.27 22.98
CA ASN A 198 -2.01 14.50 21.96
C ASN A 198 -2.95 13.57 21.18
N LEU A 199 -3.84 12.86 21.88
CA LEU A 199 -4.84 12.01 21.25
C LEU A 199 -5.80 12.85 20.39
N GLN A 200 -6.25 14.00 20.91
CA GLN A 200 -7.10 14.94 20.20
C GLN A 200 -6.47 15.39 18.88
N GLU A 201 -5.21 15.84 18.91
CA GLU A 201 -4.52 16.30 17.71
C GLU A 201 -4.34 15.17 16.70
N THR A 202 -3.99 13.97 17.17
CA THR A 202 -3.88 12.76 16.32
C THR A 202 -5.20 12.47 15.59
N LEU A 203 -6.33 12.51 16.31
CA LEU A 203 -7.66 12.33 15.71
C LEU A 203 -8.00 13.43 14.69
N ASN A 204 -7.65 14.69 14.99
CA ASN A 204 -7.87 15.80 14.05
C ASN A 204 -7.09 15.60 12.75
N ARG A 205 -5.85 15.13 12.85
CA ARG A 205 -4.97 14.88 11.70
C ARG A 205 -5.50 13.75 10.84
N PHE A 206 -5.93 12.65 11.45
CA PHE A 206 -6.57 11.54 10.73
C PHE A 206 -7.91 11.97 10.11
N ALA A 207 -8.75 12.72 10.83
CA ALA A 207 -10.01 13.22 10.30
C ALA A 207 -9.83 14.21 9.12
N ASN A 208 -8.73 14.97 9.10
CA ASN A 208 -8.38 15.85 7.99
C ASN A 208 -7.89 15.05 6.78
N ASP A 209 -7.05 14.03 7.00
CA ASP A 209 -6.59 13.12 5.96
C ASP A 209 -7.76 12.34 5.31
N LEU A 210 -8.69 11.83 6.13
CA LEU A 210 -9.95 11.25 5.63
C LEU A 210 -10.78 12.28 4.86
N GLY A 211 -10.76 13.54 5.27
CA GLY A 211 -11.39 14.63 4.50
C GLY A 211 -10.80 14.76 3.09
N SER A 212 -9.48 14.64 2.94
CA SER A 212 -8.82 14.64 1.63
C SER A 212 -9.18 13.41 0.80
N ALA A 213 -9.24 12.21 1.39
CA ALA A 213 -9.72 11.01 0.71
C ALA A 213 -11.20 11.12 0.28
N SER A 214 -12.04 11.73 1.11
CA SER A 214 -13.44 12.02 0.75
C SER A 214 -13.56 12.89 -0.49
N ALA A 215 -12.70 13.89 -0.65
CA ALA A 215 -12.71 14.77 -1.82
C ALA A 215 -12.31 14.03 -3.11
N LEU A 216 -11.41 13.05 -3.02
CA LEU A 216 -11.07 12.19 -4.17
C LEU A 216 -12.22 11.26 -4.55
N ILE A 217 -12.97 10.76 -3.57
CA ILE A 217 -14.19 9.99 -3.81
C ILE A 217 -15.25 10.87 -4.49
N ASP A 218 -15.45 12.08 -4.00
CA ASP A 218 -16.43 13.03 -4.52
C ASP A 218 -16.16 13.37 -6.00
N ASP A 219 -14.92 13.69 -6.35
CA ASP A 219 -14.48 13.92 -7.74
C ASP A 219 -14.84 12.76 -8.68
N LYS A 220 -14.72 11.52 -8.20
CA LYS A 220 -15.11 10.34 -8.97
C LYS A 220 -16.62 10.15 -9.02
N VAL A 221 -17.33 10.40 -7.93
CA VAL A 221 -18.79 10.26 -7.89
C VAL A 221 -19.48 11.30 -8.79
N GLU A 222 -18.87 12.48 -8.99
CA GLU A 222 -19.36 13.51 -9.91
C GLU A 222 -19.22 13.14 -11.41
N ASP A 223 -18.30 12.23 -11.76
CA ASP A 223 -18.12 11.71 -13.13
C ASP A 223 -18.30 10.18 -13.19
N PRO A 224 -19.55 9.68 -13.14
CA PRO A 224 -19.82 8.24 -13.11
C PRO A 224 -19.31 7.51 -14.34
N SER A 225 -18.57 6.42 -14.11
CA SER A 225 -18.10 5.52 -15.15
C SER A 225 -18.15 4.07 -14.69
N LEU A 226 -18.69 3.20 -15.54
CA LEU A 226 -18.76 1.77 -15.25
C LEU A 226 -17.40 1.07 -15.38
N PHE A 227 -16.46 1.68 -16.10
CA PHE A 227 -15.13 1.13 -16.37
C PHE A 227 -14.11 2.26 -16.27
N ASP A 228 -13.79 2.66 -15.04
CA ASP A 228 -12.75 3.64 -14.75
C ASP A 228 -11.73 3.03 -13.78
N ARG A 229 -10.54 2.72 -14.30
CA ARG A 229 -9.43 2.21 -13.49
C ARG A 229 -9.05 3.19 -12.38
N THR A 230 -9.19 4.48 -12.61
CA THR A 230 -8.85 5.49 -11.61
C THR A 230 -9.88 5.55 -10.47
N ALA A 231 -11.13 5.16 -10.70
CA ALA A 231 -12.12 4.98 -9.64
C ALA A 231 -11.77 3.76 -8.78
N ASP A 232 -11.33 2.67 -9.41
CA ASP A 232 -10.84 1.46 -8.73
C ASP A 232 -9.59 1.78 -7.88
N ASP A 233 -8.64 2.55 -8.41
CA ASP A 233 -7.45 3.04 -7.69
C ASP A 233 -7.85 3.79 -6.41
N VAL A 234 -8.74 4.79 -6.55
CA VAL A 234 -9.23 5.60 -5.43
C VAL A 234 -9.94 4.74 -4.40
N PHE A 235 -10.77 3.79 -4.85
CA PHE A 235 -11.48 2.88 -3.96
C PHE A 235 -10.51 2.05 -3.12
N TYR A 236 -9.56 1.34 -3.74
CA TYR A 236 -8.66 0.45 -3.01
C TYR A 236 -7.63 1.19 -2.17
N ALA A 237 -7.10 2.33 -2.66
CA ALA A 237 -6.22 3.18 -1.86
C ALA A 237 -6.95 3.73 -0.62
N THR A 238 -8.22 4.12 -0.76
CA THR A 238 -9.01 4.61 0.37
C THR A 238 -9.40 3.48 1.32
N LYS A 239 -9.79 2.31 0.80
CA LYS A 239 -10.05 1.09 1.58
C LYS A 239 -8.82 0.72 2.44
N GLY A 240 -7.62 0.72 1.86
CA GLY A 240 -6.37 0.44 2.56
C GLY A 240 -6.07 1.43 3.69
N ARG A 241 -6.32 2.73 3.48
CA ARG A 241 -6.17 3.76 4.52
C ARG A 241 -7.14 3.54 5.68
N LEU A 242 -8.42 3.33 5.37
CA LEU A 242 -9.46 3.10 6.37
C LEU A 242 -9.19 1.83 7.18
N TYR A 243 -8.76 0.77 6.52
CA TYR A 243 -8.33 -0.46 7.16
C TYR A 243 -7.16 -0.22 8.14
N ALA A 244 -6.08 0.43 7.69
CA ALA A 244 -4.95 0.72 8.56
C ALA A 244 -5.34 1.62 9.74
N TYR A 245 -6.10 2.69 9.51
CA TYR A 245 -6.59 3.53 10.61
C TYR A 245 -7.50 2.78 11.57
N SER A 246 -8.30 1.82 11.10
CA SER A 246 -9.14 1.00 11.99
C SER A 246 -8.30 0.22 13.01
N LEU A 247 -7.19 -0.38 12.56
CA LEU A 247 -6.28 -1.15 13.41
C LEU A 247 -5.47 -0.24 14.33
N ILE A 248 -4.93 0.85 13.78
CA ILE A 248 -4.16 1.83 14.56
C ILE A 248 -5.03 2.47 15.64
N LEU A 249 -6.26 2.86 15.35
CA LEU A 249 -7.16 3.45 16.35
C LEU A 249 -7.70 2.42 17.34
N ARG A 250 -7.92 1.16 16.93
CA ARG A 250 -8.22 0.07 17.87
C ARG A 250 -7.11 -0.05 18.92
N ASP A 251 -5.87 -0.08 18.47
CA ASP A 251 -4.73 -0.33 19.35
C ASP A 251 -4.25 0.93 20.09
N LEU A 252 -4.41 2.12 19.50
CA LEU A 252 -4.28 3.39 20.21
C LEU A 252 -5.32 3.51 21.31
N GLY A 253 -6.52 2.94 21.10
CA GLY A 253 -7.55 2.87 22.13
C GLY A 253 -7.09 2.11 23.38
N THR A 254 -6.26 1.08 23.20
CA THR A 254 -5.62 0.36 24.31
C THR A 254 -4.50 1.20 24.93
N ASP A 255 -3.66 1.83 24.11
CA ASP A 255 -2.58 2.70 24.60
C ASP A 255 -3.10 3.90 25.40
N PHE A 256 -4.29 4.42 25.07
CA PHE A 256 -4.94 5.58 25.69
C PHE A 256 -6.18 5.20 26.53
N GLU A 257 -6.28 3.94 26.98
CA GLU A 257 -7.47 3.42 27.69
C GLU A 257 -7.89 4.31 28.86
N GLN A 258 -6.93 4.80 29.65
CA GLN A 258 -7.19 5.71 30.76
C GLN A 258 -7.89 7.00 30.30
N VAL A 259 -7.36 7.68 29.28
CA VAL A 259 -7.93 8.92 28.75
C VAL A 259 -9.33 8.67 28.18
N ILE A 260 -9.51 7.58 27.44
CA ILE A 260 -10.79 7.23 26.81
C ILE A 260 -11.88 6.99 27.88
N ASN A 261 -11.51 6.30 28.96
CA ASN A 261 -12.42 6.01 30.07
C ASN A 261 -12.73 7.26 30.90
N GLU A 262 -11.72 8.05 31.25
CA GLU A 262 -11.88 9.30 32.02
C GLU A 262 -12.76 10.32 31.27
N ARG A 263 -12.61 10.40 29.94
CA ARG A 263 -13.40 11.29 29.08
C ARG A 263 -14.73 10.68 28.65
N GLN A 264 -15.04 9.45 29.06
CA GLN A 264 -16.27 8.72 28.76
C GLN A 264 -16.57 8.61 27.24
N VAL A 265 -15.52 8.54 26.41
CA VAL A 265 -15.65 8.44 24.95
C VAL A 265 -15.60 7.00 24.43
N ALA A 266 -15.48 6.00 25.31
CA ALA A 266 -15.34 4.59 24.91
C ALA A 266 -16.45 4.10 23.95
N PRO A 267 -17.76 4.40 24.15
CA PRO A 267 -18.79 3.99 23.20
C PRO A 267 -18.60 4.62 21.82
N ALA A 268 -18.35 5.94 21.77
CA ALA A 268 -18.10 6.66 20.52
C ALA A 268 -16.84 6.15 19.80
N TRP A 269 -15.79 5.79 20.56
CA TRP A 269 -14.57 5.18 20.04
C TRP A 269 -14.84 3.84 19.35
N ALA A 270 -15.63 2.97 19.98
CA ALA A 270 -16.02 1.69 19.41
C ALA A 270 -16.85 1.86 18.13
N GLU A 271 -17.79 2.80 18.10
CA GLU A 271 -18.57 3.09 16.89
C GLU A 271 -17.72 3.65 15.75
N MET A 272 -16.73 4.50 16.06
CA MET A 272 -15.76 5.02 15.09
C MET A 272 -14.96 3.87 14.44
N ILE A 273 -14.43 2.95 15.25
CA ILE A 273 -13.72 1.77 14.76
C ILE A 273 -14.65 0.92 13.89
N GLY A 274 -15.89 0.68 14.33
CA GLY A 274 -16.89 -0.08 13.57
C GLY A 274 -17.18 0.53 12.20
N SER A 275 -17.28 1.86 12.10
CA SER A 275 -17.46 2.54 10.81
C SER A 275 -16.25 2.35 9.88
N LEU A 276 -15.02 2.44 10.41
CA LEU A 276 -13.80 2.21 9.63
C LEU A 276 -13.72 0.76 9.15
N GLN A 277 -14.03 -0.21 10.01
CA GLN A 277 -14.03 -1.63 9.68
C GLN A 277 -15.12 -1.98 8.66
N ALA A 278 -16.32 -1.38 8.76
CA ALA A 278 -17.38 -1.57 7.78
C ALA A 278 -16.96 -1.08 6.38
N ALA A 279 -16.22 0.04 6.32
CA ALA A 279 -15.65 0.53 5.07
C ALA A 279 -14.58 -0.42 4.52
N ALA A 280 -13.69 -0.91 5.39
CA ALA A 280 -12.63 -1.83 5.04
C ALA A 280 -13.17 -3.20 4.57
N ALA A 281 -14.31 -3.65 5.08
CA ALA A 281 -14.93 -4.93 4.73
C ALA A 281 -15.64 -4.93 3.37
N LEU A 282 -15.75 -3.79 2.67
CA LEU A 282 -16.32 -3.75 1.33
C LEU A 282 -15.43 -4.52 0.35
N ASP A 283 -15.94 -5.60 -0.24
CA ASP A 283 -15.21 -6.49 -1.14
C ASP A 283 -15.98 -6.72 -2.47
N PRO A 284 -16.06 -5.69 -3.34
CA PRO A 284 -16.68 -5.85 -4.64
C PRO A 284 -15.77 -6.65 -5.58
N LEU A 285 -16.33 -7.64 -6.29
CA LEU A 285 -15.61 -8.40 -7.33
C LEU A 285 -15.06 -7.48 -8.43
N VAL A 286 -15.82 -6.44 -8.77
CA VAL A 286 -15.43 -5.37 -9.70
C VAL A 286 -15.94 -4.07 -9.08
N VAL A 287 -15.07 -3.07 -8.97
CA VAL A 287 -15.48 -1.75 -8.52
C VAL A 287 -16.25 -1.09 -9.67
N VAL A 288 -17.40 -0.53 -9.31
CA VAL A 288 -18.34 0.10 -10.24
C VAL A 288 -18.69 1.46 -9.67
N ASN A 289 -18.51 2.50 -10.49
CA ASN A 289 -18.86 3.88 -10.18
C ASN A 289 -20.07 4.30 -11.02
N GLY A 290 -21.24 3.69 -10.75
CA GLY A 290 -22.50 4.06 -11.37
C GLY A 290 -23.01 5.43 -10.90
N SER A 291 -24.07 5.96 -11.54
CA SER A 291 -24.70 7.19 -11.06
C SER A 291 -25.19 7.03 -9.62
N ALA A 292 -25.06 8.08 -8.80
CA ALA A 292 -25.50 8.05 -7.41
C ALA A 292 -27.02 7.80 -7.25
N ASP A 293 -27.81 8.20 -8.25
CA ASP A 293 -29.25 7.96 -8.37
C ASP A 293 -29.59 6.84 -9.37
N GLY A 294 -28.59 6.05 -9.77
CA GLY A 294 -28.72 5.00 -10.78
C GLY A 294 -29.62 3.84 -10.35
N ILE A 295 -30.38 3.29 -11.30
CA ILE A 295 -31.29 2.15 -11.06
C ILE A 295 -30.56 0.80 -11.22
N ILE A 296 -29.59 0.72 -12.15
CA ILE A 296 -29.04 -0.55 -12.64
C ILE A 296 -27.70 -0.91 -11.98
N PHE A 297 -26.81 0.08 -11.81
CA PHE A 297 -25.44 -0.15 -11.38
C PHE A 297 -25.20 0.48 -10.00
N PRO A 298 -24.51 -0.22 -9.08
CA PRO A 298 -24.16 0.36 -7.79
C PRO A 298 -23.09 1.45 -7.95
N ASN A 299 -23.00 2.33 -6.95
CA ASN A 299 -21.87 3.22 -6.78
C ASN A 299 -21.08 2.80 -5.53
N HIS A 300 -20.02 2.02 -5.73
CA HIS A 300 -19.20 1.52 -4.62
C HIS A 300 -18.39 2.63 -3.94
N LEU A 301 -17.99 3.66 -4.68
CA LEU A 301 -17.25 4.81 -4.14
C LEU A 301 -18.14 5.62 -3.18
N ALA A 302 -19.40 5.84 -3.53
CA ALA A 302 -20.38 6.47 -2.65
C ALA A 302 -20.64 5.61 -1.39
N GLY A 303 -20.72 4.29 -1.54
CA GLY A 303 -20.83 3.36 -0.40
C GLY A 303 -19.64 3.43 0.55
N LEU A 304 -18.41 3.43 0.02
CA LEU A 304 -17.18 3.62 0.79
C LEU A 304 -17.14 5.01 1.45
N GLY A 305 -17.53 6.04 0.70
CA GLY A 305 -17.60 7.43 1.13
C GLY A 305 -18.55 7.64 2.31
N PHE A 306 -19.70 6.95 2.33
CA PHE A 306 -20.63 6.98 3.46
C PHE A 306 -19.97 6.57 4.78
N TYR A 307 -19.31 5.40 4.80
CA TYR A 307 -18.65 4.91 6.01
C TYR A 307 -17.44 5.76 6.40
N LEU A 308 -16.67 6.25 5.42
CA LEU A 308 -15.59 7.19 5.65
C LEU A 308 -16.10 8.47 6.34
N LEU A 309 -17.17 9.08 5.82
CA LEU A 309 -17.74 10.31 6.38
C LEU A 309 -18.29 10.08 7.78
N ARG A 310 -18.90 8.92 8.04
CA ARG A 310 -19.35 8.52 9.38
C ARG A 310 -18.16 8.43 10.35
N ALA A 311 -17.12 7.69 9.99
CA ALA A 311 -15.91 7.55 10.82
C ALA A 311 -15.25 8.91 11.10
N ARG A 312 -15.10 9.75 10.06
CA ARG A 312 -14.54 11.10 10.18
C ARG A 312 -15.37 11.99 11.11
N THR A 313 -16.70 11.91 11.05
CA THR A 313 -17.60 12.67 11.92
C THR A 313 -17.40 12.24 13.38
N GLN A 314 -17.36 10.93 13.62
CA GLN A 314 -17.12 10.37 14.96
C GLN A 314 -15.74 10.76 15.51
N MET A 315 -14.67 10.75 14.68
CA MET A 315 -13.34 11.25 15.08
C MET A 315 -13.40 12.70 15.56
N ARG A 316 -14.10 13.58 14.83
CA ARG A 316 -14.23 15.01 15.18
C ARG A 316 -15.05 15.22 16.44
N GLU A 317 -16.11 14.45 16.64
CA GLU A 317 -16.90 14.47 17.87
C GLU A 317 -16.06 14.08 19.08
N ILE A 318 -15.36 12.94 19.01
CA ILE A 318 -14.45 12.47 20.07
C ILE A 318 -13.40 13.53 20.36
N SER A 319 -12.74 14.07 19.33
CA SER A 319 -11.77 15.16 19.46
C SER A 319 -12.35 16.39 20.19
N SER A 320 -13.59 16.78 19.88
CA SER A 320 -14.24 17.89 20.58
C SER A 320 -14.52 17.59 22.05
N ILE A 321 -14.83 16.33 22.39
CA ILE A 321 -15.03 15.91 23.79
C ILE A 321 -13.70 15.90 24.56
N LEU A 322 -12.60 15.42 23.94
CA LEU A 322 -11.27 15.39 24.56
C LEU A 322 -10.74 16.79 24.93
N GLN A 323 -11.18 17.82 24.19
CA GLN A 323 -10.81 19.22 24.43
C GLN A 323 -11.42 19.82 25.70
N ARG A 324 -12.61 19.37 26.08
CA ARG A 324 -13.39 19.94 27.18
C ARG A 324 -12.89 19.45 28.54
#